data_AF-S4NXQ8-F1
#
_entry.id   AF-S4NXQ8-F1
#
_cell.length_a   1.000
_cell.length_b   1.000
_cell.length_c   1.000
_cell.angle_alpha   90.00
_cell.angle_beta   90.00
_cell.angle_gamma   90.00
#
_symmetry.space_group_name_H-M   'P 1'
#
loop_
_entity.id
_entity.type
_entity.pdbx_description
1 polymer ?
#
loop_
_entity_poly.entity_id
_entity_poly.type
_entity_poly.pdbx_seq_one_letter_code
_entity_poly.pdbx_strand_id
1 'polypeptide(L)'
;MPPKYTPHIFEEVGRSLGASILDLTGQHPNSRIPCSEHRNLSAVREWLRAHTRTMRPQLTMSRLRPKTASPTRVPPFARSKAKVTDERKENAYVP
;
A
#
# COMPACT_ATOMS: atom_id res chain seq x y z
N MET A 1 4.75 -26.66 -6.23
CA MET A 1 4.91 -26.68 -4.76
C MET A 1 4.19 -25.47 -4.19
N PRO A 2 3.32 -25.59 -3.16
CA PRO A 2 2.69 -24.44 -2.54
C PRO A 2 3.74 -23.49 -1.95
N PRO A 3 3.48 -22.17 -1.90
CA PRO A 3 4.38 -21.22 -1.25
C PRO A 3 4.64 -21.65 0.20
N LYS A 4 5.89 -21.52 0.67
CA LYS A 4 6.20 -21.77 2.08
C LYS A 4 5.51 -20.72 2.94
N TYR A 5 4.85 -21.16 4.01
CA TYR A 5 4.32 -20.25 5.02
C TYR A 5 5.46 -19.47 5.66
N THR A 6 5.38 -18.15 5.62
CA THR A 6 6.29 -17.22 6.26
C THR A 6 5.49 -16.33 7.21
N PRO A 7 6.13 -15.75 8.26
CA PRO A 7 5.46 -14.79 9.14
C PRO A 7 4.75 -13.67 8.38
N HIS A 8 5.36 -13.22 7.27
CA HIS A 8 4.80 -12.18 6.41
C HIS A 8 3.39 -12.52 5.88
N ILE A 9 3.14 -13.78 5.50
CA ILE A 9 1.82 -14.22 5.01
C ILE A 9 0.76 -14.03 6.11
N PHE A 10 1.08 -14.37 7.35
CA PHE A 10 0.16 -14.20 8.48
C PHE A 10 -0.10 -12.72 8.80
N GLU A 11 0.90 -11.85 8.65
CA GLU A 11 0.72 -10.41 8.82
C GLU A 11 -0.23 -9.81 7.77
N GLU A 12 -0.13 -10.25 6.51
CA GLU A 12 -1.02 -9.79 5.44
C GLU A 12 -2.46 -10.27 5.64
N VAL A 13 -2.63 -11.54 5.99
CA VAL A 13 -3.93 -12.11 6.33
C VAL A 13 -4.51 -11.41 7.57
N GLY A 14 -3.71 -11.21 8.62
CA GLY A 14 -4.15 -10.52 9.84
C GLY A 14 -4.59 -9.08 9.57
N ARG A 15 -3.84 -8.33 8.75
CA ARG A 15 -4.21 -6.96 8.34
C ARG A 15 -5.54 -6.92 7.60
N SER A 16 -5.75 -7.81 6.63
CA SER A 16 -7.01 -7.87 5.86
C SER A 16 -8.20 -8.39 6.68
N LEU A 17 -7.96 -9.38 7.54
CA LEU A 17 -8.96 -9.94 8.44
C LEU A 17 -9.41 -8.92 9.49
N GLY A 18 -8.47 -8.18 10.09
CA GLY A 18 -8.77 -7.12 11.05
C GLY A 18 -9.66 -6.04 10.46
N ALA A 19 -9.36 -5.58 9.25
CA ALA A 19 -10.21 -4.61 8.53
C ALA A 19 -11.64 -5.17 8.30
N SER A 20 -11.74 -6.44 7.92
CA SER A 20 -13.03 -7.12 7.69
C SER A 20 -13.86 -7.24 8.97
N ILE A 21 -13.24 -7.52 10.11
CA ILE A 21 -13.93 -7.58 11.43
C ILE A 21 -14.45 -6.19 11.83
N LEU A 22 -13.66 -5.14 11.61
CA LEU A 22 -14.08 -3.77 11.86
C LEU A 22 -15.25 -3.36 10.95
N ASP A 23 -15.26 -3.80 9.69
CA ASP A 23 -16.40 -3.60 8.79
C ASP A 23 -17.65 -4.32 9.33
N LEU A 24 -17.53 -5.58 9.76
CA LEU A 24 -18.64 -6.37 10.31
C LEU A 24 -19.27 -5.75 11.56
N THR A 25 -18.49 -5.01 12.35
CA THR A 25 -18.94 -4.34 13.58
C THR A 25 -19.30 -2.86 13.37
N GLY A 26 -19.20 -2.35 12.15
CA GLY A 26 -19.48 -0.95 11.81
C GLY A 26 -18.48 0.04 12.41
N GLN A 27 -17.31 -0.41 12.84
CA GLN A 27 -16.28 0.41 13.48
C GLN A 27 -15.13 0.79 12.53
N HIS A 28 -15.16 0.35 11.27
CA HIS A 28 -14.10 0.67 10.32
C HIS A 28 -14.23 2.13 9.83
N PRO A 29 -13.31 3.05 10.20
CA PRO A 29 -13.46 4.48 9.90
C PRO A 29 -13.40 4.77 8.40
N ASN A 30 -12.72 3.92 7.64
CA ASN A 30 -12.58 4.03 6.19
C ASN A 30 -13.38 2.96 5.47
N SER A 31 -14.54 2.55 6.02
CA SER A 31 -15.35 1.49 5.42
C SER A 31 -15.80 1.89 4.02
N ARG A 32 -15.65 0.97 3.06
CA ARG A 32 -16.12 1.18 1.68
C ARG A 32 -17.57 0.73 1.48
N ILE A 33 -18.16 0.04 2.46
CA ILE A 33 -19.51 -0.53 2.38
C ILE A 33 -20.57 0.54 2.10
N PRO A 34 -20.58 1.72 2.77
CA PRO A 34 -21.62 2.73 2.54
C PRO A 34 -21.60 3.34 1.13
N CYS A 35 -20.41 3.41 0.52
CA CYS A 35 -20.22 3.94 -0.83
C CYS A 35 -20.31 2.86 -1.92
N SER A 36 -20.49 1.58 -1.54
CA SER A 36 -20.66 0.48 -2.49
C SER A 36 -22.08 0.44 -3.06
N GLU A 37 -22.27 -0.27 -4.17
CA GLU A 37 -23.60 -0.51 -4.76
C GLU A 37 -24.60 -1.08 -3.74
N HIS A 38 -24.12 -1.95 -2.84
CA HIS A 38 -24.94 -2.64 -1.86
C HIS A 38 -25.21 -1.84 -0.58
N ARG A 39 -24.41 -0.80 -0.29
CA ARG A 39 -24.55 0.18 0.81
C ARG A 39 -24.54 -0.36 2.25
N ASN A 40 -24.81 -1.65 2.47
CA ASN A 40 -24.80 -2.31 3.77
C ASN A 40 -24.40 -3.80 3.65
N LEU A 41 -23.99 -4.40 4.76
CA LEU A 41 -23.49 -5.78 4.79
C LEU A 41 -24.57 -6.84 4.52
N SER A 42 -25.84 -6.55 4.86
CA SER A 42 -26.94 -7.48 4.60
C SER A 42 -27.14 -7.71 3.11
N ALA A 43 -27.15 -6.62 2.32
CA ALA A 43 -27.25 -6.67 0.87
C ALA A 43 -26.02 -7.32 0.22
N VAL A 44 -24.80 -7.04 0.73
CA VAL A 44 -23.58 -7.72 0.26
C VAL A 44 -23.69 -9.24 0.47
N ARG A 45 -24.18 -9.68 1.64
CA ARG A 45 -24.33 -11.10 1.95
C ARG A 45 -25.37 -11.78 1.05
N GLU A 46 -26.49 -11.12 0.80
CA GLU A 46 -27.51 -11.60 -0.11
C GLU A 46 -26.97 -11.74 -1.54
N TRP A 47 -26.27 -10.71 -2.01
CA TRP A 47 -25.61 -10.73 -3.33
C TRP A 47 -24.61 -11.88 -3.44
N LEU A 48 -23.73 -12.07 -2.44
CA LEU A 48 -22.76 -13.17 -2.44
C LEU A 48 -23.42 -14.55 -2.48
N ARG A 49 -24.51 -14.75 -1.74
CA ARG A 49 -25.25 -16.05 -1.75
C ARG A 49 -25.82 -16.36 -3.13
N ALA A 50 -26.30 -15.35 -3.86
CA ALA A 50 -26.82 -15.52 -5.20
C ALA A 50 -25.72 -15.80 -6.25
N HIS A 51 -24.51 -15.26 -6.06
CA HIS A 51 -23.48 -15.24 -7.11
C HIS A 51 -22.29 -16.17 -6.87
N THR A 52 -22.02 -16.61 -5.64
CA THR A 52 -20.85 -17.46 -5.33
C THR A 52 -20.85 -18.81 -6.05
N ARG A 53 -22.01 -19.34 -6.44
CA ARG A 53 -22.12 -20.60 -7.20
C ARG A 53 -21.82 -20.44 -8.69
N THR A 54 -21.94 -19.23 -9.23
CA THR A 54 -21.81 -18.93 -10.67
C THR A 54 -20.53 -18.16 -11.00
N MET A 55 -19.95 -17.48 -10.01
CA MET A 55 -18.68 -16.77 -10.18
C MET A 55 -17.51 -17.75 -10.32
N ARG A 56 -16.87 -17.76 -11.49
CA ARG A 56 -15.54 -18.37 -11.62
C ARG A 56 -14.57 -17.58 -10.75
N PRO A 57 -13.67 -18.24 -9.99
CA PRO A 57 -12.66 -17.51 -9.23
C PRO A 57 -11.77 -16.73 -10.20
N GLN A 58 -11.95 -15.41 -10.25
CA GLN A 58 -10.96 -14.56 -10.88
C GLN A 58 -9.83 -14.44 -9.85
N LEU A 59 -8.81 -15.28 -9.98
CA LEU A 59 -7.58 -15.15 -9.21
C LEU A 59 -6.82 -13.92 -9.71
N THR A 60 -7.33 -12.72 -9.43
CA THR A 60 -6.53 -11.50 -9.57
C THR A 60 -5.53 -11.55 -8.42
N MET A 61 -4.31 -12.00 -8.69
CA MET A 61 -3.21 -11.74 -7.76
C MET A 61 -3.17 -10.22 -7.57
N SER A 62 -3.44 -9.77 -6.34
CA SER A 62 -3.30 -8.38 -5.93
C SER A 62 -1.84 -8.03 -6.22
N ARG A 63 -1.57 -7.32 -7.33
CA ARG A 63 -0.27 -6.70 -7.53
C ARG A 63 -0.20 -5.61 -6.48
N LEU A 64 0.26 -5.98 -5.28
CA LEU A 64 0.63 -5.04 -4.24
C LEU A 64 1.61 -4.08 -4.90
N ARG A 65 1.13 -2.87 -5.19
CA ARG A 65 1.96 -1.82 -5.73
C ARG A 65 3.08 -1.64 -4.70
N PRO A 66 4.37 -1.77 -5.08
CA PRO A 66 5.45 -1.50 -4.16
C PRO A 66 5.20 -0.13 -3.54
N LYS A 67 5.20 -0.07 -2.20
CA LYS A 67 5.14 1.20 -1.47
C LYS A 67 6.42 1.93 -1.85
N THR A 68 6.38 2.74 -2.90
CA THR A 68 7.41 3.73 -3.17
C THR A 68 7.50 4.53 -1.90
N ALA A 69 8.60 4.33 -1.15
CA ALA A 69 8.90 5.14 0.01
C ALA A 69 8.77 6.59 -0.45
N SER A 70 7.78 7.29 0.09
CA SER A 70 7.69 8.73 -0.07
C SER A 70 9.04 9.31 0.33
N PRO A 71 9.67 10.16 -0.51
CA PRO A 71 10.97 10.71 -0.17
C PRO A 71 10.84 11.43 1.17
N THR A 72 11.77 11.13 2.09
CA THR A 72 11.87 11.80 3.39
C THR A 72 11.84 13.31 3.13
N ARG A 73 10.77 13.97 3.57
CA ARG A 73 10.64 15.43 3.52
C ARG A 73 11.76 16.01 4.38
N VAL A 74 12.83 16.47 3.75
CA VAL A 74 13.88 17.21 4.45
C VAL A 74 13.28 18.51 5.02
N PRO A 75 13.55 18.86 6.29
CA PRO A 75 13.10 20.12 6.86
C PRO A 75 13.81 21.31 6.16
N PRO A 76 13.11 22.44 5.94
CA PRO A 76 13.56 23.55 5.09
C PRO A 76 14.75 24.37 5.63
N PHE A 77 15.38 23.95 6.73
CA PHE A 77 16.45 24.70 7.39
C PHE A 77 17.85 24.10 7.21
N ALA A 78 18.00 23.00 6.46
CA ALA A 78 19.31 22.46 6.10
C ALA A 78 19.95 23.29 4.97
N ARG A 79 20.30 24.54 5.27
CA ARG A 79 21.16 25.39 4.43
C ARG A 79 22.43 25.73 5.21
N SER A 80 23.44 24.87 5.15
CA SER A 80 24.80 25.20 5.57
C SER A 80 25.68 25.46 4.34
N LYS A 81 25.84 26.76 4.06
CA LYS A 81 26.95 27.45 3.37
C LYS A 81 27.65 26.70 2.22
N ALA A 82 27.21 26.99 1.00
CA ALA A 82 28.09 26.95 -0.17
C ALA A 82 29.23 27.96 0.03
N LYS A 83 30.49 27.51 -0.08
CA LYS A 83 31.63 28.38 -0.37
C LYS A 83 31.87 28.34 -1.87
N VAL A 84 31.61 29.48 -2.52
CA VAL A 84 32.03 29.79 -3.88
C VAL A 84 33.09 30.87 -3.77
N THR A 85 34.30 30.56 -4.22
CA THR A 85 35.43 31.42 -4.60
C THR A 85 36.46 30.46 -5.21
N ASP A 86 37.13 30.64 -6.33
CA ASP A 86 37.27 31.70 -7.33
C ASP A 86 38.03 31.03 -8.50
N GLU A 87 37.77 31.39 -9.75
CA GLU A 87 38.48 30.85 -10.92
C GLU A 87 39.90 31.42 -11.03
N ARG A 88 40.95 30.57 -11.11
CA ARG A 88 42.13 30.89 -11.93
C ARG A 88 42.99 29.68 -12.31
N LYS A 89 43.27 29.60 -13.61
CA LYS A 89 44.15 28.68 -14.35
C LYS A 89 45.43 28.24 -13.63
N GLU A 90 45.86 26.98 -13.84
CA GLU A 90 47.16 26.65 -14.45
C GLU A 90 47.21 25.15 -14.86
N ASN A 91 47.82 24.90 -16.03
CA ASN A 91 48.11 23.57 -16.57
C ASN A 91 49.24 22.89 -15.78
N ALA A 92 49.25 21.55 -15.67
CA ALA A 92 50.33 20.68 -16.18
C ALA A 92 50.45 19.32 -15.46
N TYR A 93 50.59 18.30 -16.32
CA TYR A 93 51.40 17.09 -16.23
C TYR A 93 50.95 15.88 -15.38
N VAL A 94 50.78 14.77 -16.11
CA VAL A 94 50.44 13.41 -15.70
C VAL A 94 51.74 12.62 -15.50
N PRO A 95 51.88 11.79 -14.45
CA PRO A 95 52.81 10.66 -14.45
C PRO A 95 52.17 9.38 -15.00
#